data_AF-A0A8S0FZI5-F1
#
_entry.id   AF-A0A8S0FZI5-F1
#
_cell.length_a   1.000
_cell.length_b   1.000
_cell.length_c   1.000
_cell.angle_alpha   90.00
_cell.angle_beta   90.00
_cell.angle_gamma   90.00
#
_symmetry.space_group_name_H-M   'P 1'
#
loop_
_entity.id
_entity.type
_entity.pdbx_description
1 polymer ?
#
loop_
_entity_poly.entity_id
_entity_poly.type
_entity_poly.pdbx_seq_one_letter_code
_entity_poly.pdbx_strand_id
1 'polypeptide(L)'
;MQAYRCRIWKCGSSTSTGIAGAGVLVTEGCRGEGGYLLNKHGERFMERYAPNAKDLAGRDVVARSIMIEIREGRGCDGPWGPHAKLKLDHLGKEVLESRLPGILELSRTFAHVDPVKEPIPVIPTCHYMMGGIPTKVTGQALTVNEKGEDVVVPGLFAVGEIACVSVHGANRLGGNFSAAGPGGIWSCGRSASARVYRRAGRTARCQRV
;
A
#
# COMPACT_ATOMS: atom_id res chain seq x y z
N MET A 1 -27.25 19.12 14.13
CA MET A 1 -26.08 18.78 13.29
C MET A 1 -25.12 17.97 14.16
N GLN A 2 -25.40 16.67 14.34
CA GLN A 2 -24.56 15.81 15.17
C GLN A 2 -23.32 15.43 14.37
N ALA A 3 -22.15 15.76 14.92
CA ALA A 3 -20.86 15.40 14.38
C ALA A 3 -20.79 13.89 14.19
N TYR A 4 -20.72 13.45 12.94
CA TYR A 4 -20.31 12.10 12.58
C TYR A 4 -18.96 11.88 13.24
N ARG A 5 -18.91 11.08 14.32
CA ARG A 5 -17.68 10.46 14.79
C ARG A 5 -17.25 9.47 13.71
N CYS A 6 -16.70 10.01 12.63
CA CYS A 6 -15.83 9.30 11.74
C CYS A 6 -14.68 8.85 12.64
N ARG A 7 -14.73 7.60 13.11
CA ARG A 7 -13.52 6.90 13.48
C ARG A 7 -12.73 6.83 12.19
N ILE A 8 -11.95 7.87 11.92
CA ILE A 8 -10.97 7.92 10.85
C ILE A 8 -10.02 6.79 11.20
N TRP A 9 -10.29 5.60 10.70
CA TRP A 9 -9.31 4.54 10.57
C TRP A 9 -8.33 5.05 9.51
N LYS A 10 -7.38 5.89 9.94
CA LYS A 10 -6.16 6.19 9.20
C LYS A 10 -5.42 4.86 9.08
N CYS A 11 -5.71 4.11 8.02
CA CYS A 11 -4.94 2.94 7.67
C CYS A 11 -4.65 3.05 6.18
N GLY A 12 -3.68 3.90 5.84
CA GLY A 12 -2.96 3.74 4.59
C GLY A 12 -1.87 2.69 4.81
N SER A 13 -1.80 1.60 4.04
CA SER A 13 -0.58 0.80 4.03
C SER A 13 0.44 1.63 3.28
N SER A 14 1.49 2.03 3.98
CA SER A 14 2.68 2.51 3.32
C SER A 14 3.33 1.34 2.59
N THR A 15 3.79 1.57 1.36
CA THR A 15 4.83 0.71 0.81
C THR A 15 6.10 0.94 1.59
N SER A 16 6.79 -0.16 1.86
CA SER A 16 8.05 -0.13 2.62
C SER A 16 9.18 0.54 1.85
N THR A 17 9.07 0.69 0.53
CA THR A 17 10.12 1.22 -0.34
C THR A 17 9.52 2.09 -1.46
N GLY A 18 9.43 3.40 -1.26
CA GLY A 18 9.27 4.38 -2.34
C GLY A 18 10.57 5.17 -2.53
N ILE A 19 10.87 5.61 -3.75
CA ILE A 19 12.05 6.43 -4.05
C ILE A 19 11.95 7.74 -3.25
N ALA A 20 12.95 8.01 -2.42
CA ALA A 20 12.98 9.24 -1.62
C ALA A 20 13.00 10.47 -2.54
N GLY A 21 12.25 11.51 -2.19
CA GLY A 21 12.08 12.72 -3.00
C GLY A 21 11.09 12.61 -4.18
N ALA A 22 10.76 11.40 -4.64
CA ALA A 22 9.83 11.19 -5.77
C ALA A 22 8.53 10.44 -5.39
N GLY A 23 8.57 9.55 -4.39
CA GLY A 23 7.45 8.72 -3.98
C GLY A 23 7.09 7.57 -4.94
N VAL A 24 7.88 7.39 -6.01
CA VAL A 24 7.69 6.31 -6.98
C VAL A 24 7.95 4.96 -6.31
N LEU A 25 7.05 4.00 -6.52
CA LEU A 25 7.11 2.69 -5.88
C LEU A 25 8.32 1.88 -6.36
N VAL A 26 9.09 1.35 -5.41
CA VAL A 26 10.07 0.28 -5.66
C VAL A 26 9.46 -1.05 -5.19
N THR A 27 9.38 -2.02 -6.10
CA THR A 27 8.73 -3.31 -5.84
C THR A 27 9.36 -4.05 -4.67
N GLU A 28 8.52 -4.70 -3.88
CA GLU A 28 8.97 -5.62 -2.82
C GLU A 28 9.76 -6.81 -3.39
N GLY A 29 9.58 -7.11 -4.69
CA GLY A 29 10.41 -8.07 -5.42
C GLY A 29 11.91 -7.75 -5.33
N CYS A 30 12.32 -6.49 -5.18
CA CYS A 30 13.72 -6.14 -4.94
C CYS A 30 14.30 -6.83 -3.71
N ARG A 31 13.51 -6.94 -2.63
CA ARG A 31 13.93 -7.67 -1.42
C ARG A 31 13.76 -9.18 -1.57
N GLY A 32 12.73 -9.62 -2.30
CA GLY A 32 12.50 -11.02 -2.67
C GLY A 32 13.65 -11.66 -3.43
N GLU A 33 14.27 -10.91 -4.35
CA GLU A 33 15.45 -11.33 -5.11
C GLU A 33 16.76 -11.26 -4.30
N GLY A 34 16.71 -10.84 -3.04
CA GLY A 34 17.87 -10.79 -2.13
C GLY A 34 18.42 -9.39 -1.86
N GLY A 35 17.73 -8.33 -2.29
CA GLY A 35 18.02 -6.96 -1.87
C GLY A 35 17.78 -6.74 -0.38
N TYR A 36 18.56 -5.84 0.23
CA TYR A 36 18.45 -5.57 1.65
C TYR A 36 18.64 -4.09 1.99
N LEU A 37 18.12 -3.69 3.15
CA LEU A 37 18.11 -2.31 3.60
C LEU A 37 19.30 -2.01 4.49
N LEU A 38 19.94 -0.86 4.22
CA LEU A 38 21.08 -0.33 4.97
C LEU A 38 20.76 1.06 5.54
N ASN A 39 21.29 1.35 6.72
CA ASN A 39 21.29 2.68 7.32
C ASN A 39 22.57 3.46 6.94
N LYS A 40 22.77 4.67 7.50
CA LYS A 40 23.94 5.50 7.18
C LYS A 40 25.28 4.88 7.59
N HIS A 41 25.27 3.94 8.54
CA HIS A 41 26.45 3.23 9.02
C HIS A 41 26.78 1.99 8.17
N GLY A 42 25.99 1.71 7.12
CA GLY A 42 26.12 0.48 6.33
C GLY A 42 25.63 -0.77 7.07
N GLU A 43 24.87 -0.60 8.16
CA GLU A 43 24.30 -1.71 8.91
C GLU A 43 23.03 -2.23 8.24
N ARG A 44 22.93 -3.56 8.09
CA ARG A 44 21.70 -4.25 7.70
C ARG A 44 20.71 -4.33 8.86
N PHE A 45 20.12 -3.18 9.19
CA PHE A 45 19.33 -2.98 10.41
C PHE A 45 18.10 -3.89 10.55
N MET A 46 17.56 -4.43 9.45
CA MET A 46 16.40 -5.34 9.52
C MET A 46 16.69 -6.64 10.29
N GLU A 47 17.96 -7.04 10.43
CA GLU A 47 18.33 -8.18 11.27
C GLU A 47 18.05 -7.94 12.76
N ARG A 48 18.10 -6.68 13.22
CA ARG A 48 17.74 -6.29 14.59
C ARG A 48 16.22 -6.29 14.81
N TYR A 49 15.45 -5.77 13.85
CA TYR A 49 14.00 -5.61 14.00
C TYR A 49 13.20 -6.88 13.69
N ALA A 50 13.71 -7.74 12.80
CA ALA A 50 13.08 -8.99 12.41
C ALA A 50 14.14 -10.08 12.20
N PRO A 51 14.63 -10.74 13.26
CA PRO A 51 15.76 -11.69 13.16
C PRO A 51 15.52 -12.85 12.18
N ASN A 52 14.28 -13.36 12.15
CA ASN A 52 13.90 -14.48 11.30
C ASN A 52 13.67 -14.04 9.84
N ALA A 53 12.74 -13.11 9.62
CA ALA A 53 12.29 -12.71 8.28
C ALA A 53 13.17 -11.63 7.63
N LYS A 54 13.94 -10.86 8.42
CA LYS A 54 14.80 -9.76 7.97
C LYS A 54 14.06 -8.80 7.04
N ASP A 55 14.64 -8.52 5.87
CA ASP A 55 14.09 -7.66 4.82
C ASP A 55 12.79 -8.19 4.18
N LEU A 56 12.43 -9.46 4.41
CA LEU A 56 11.18 -10.08 3.97
C LEU A 56 10.07 -10.04 5.05
N ALA A 57 10.28 -9.31 6.14
CA ALA A 57 9.26 -9.08 7.14
C ALA A 57 8.04 -8.33 6.56
N GLY A 58 6.92 -8.37 7.29
CA GLY A 58 5.69 -7.65 6.91
C GLY A 58 5.95 -6.17 6.62
N ARG A 59 5.21 -5.61 5.66
CA ARG A 59 5.40 -4.22 5.18
C ARG A 59 5.31 -3.18 6.29
N ASP A 60 4.43 -3.40 7.26
CA ASP A 60 4.26 -2.53 8.43
C ASP A 60 5.50 -2.54 9.32
N VAL A 61 6.11 -3.71 9.54
CA VAL A 61 7.36 -3.85 10.29
C VAL A 61 8.48 -3.13 9.55
N VAL A 62 8.69 -3.43 8.27
CA VAL A 62 9.76 -2.79 7.47
C VAL A 62 9.60 -1.28 7.43
N ALA A 63 8.39 -0.78 7.18
CA ALA A 63 8.10 0.64 7.12
C ALA A 63 8.36 1.33 8.47
N ARG A 64 7.91 0.73 9.59
CA ARG A 64 8.20 1.25 10.94
C ARG A 64 9.70 1.26 11.23
N SER A 65 10.41 0.19 10.91
CA SER A 65 11.86 0.08 11.14
C SER A 65 12.64 1.18 10.40
N ILE A 66 12.32 1.45 9.13
CA ILE A 66 12.95 2.54 8.37
C ILE A 66 12.69 3.89 9.05
N MET A 67 11.45 4.16 9.45
CA MET A 67 11.11 5.43 10.11
C MET A 67 11.78 5.56 11.48
N ILE A 68 11.97 4.47 12.22
CA ILE A 68 12.70 4.47 13.50
C ILE A 68 14.17 4.81 13.26
N GLU A 69 14.83 4.17 12.28
CA GLU A 69 16.23 4.49 11.94
C GLU A 69 16.39 5.96 11.56
N ILE A 70 15.48 6.51 10.75
CA ILE A 70 15.51 7.93 10.38
C ILE A 70 15.30 8.82 11.61
N ARG A 71 14.29 8.53 12.44
CA ARG A 71 13.94 9.34 13.63
C ARG A 71 15.04 9.32 14.70
N GLU A 72 15.74 8.20 14.83
CA GLU A 72 16.88 8.06 15.75
C GLU A 72 18.20 8.55 15.13
N GLY A 73 18.13 9.25 14.00
CA GLY A 73 19.28 9.90 13.36
C GLY A 73 20.24 8.94 12.69
N ARG A 74 19.88 7.66 12.49
CA ARG A 74 20.67 6.65 11.76
C ARG A 74 20.29 6.57 10.27
N GLY A 75 19.24 7.26 9.84
CA GLY A 75 18.90 7.42 8.43
C GLY A 75 20.01 8.12 7.63
N CYS A 76 20.09 7.83 6.34
CA CYS A 76 20.89 8.59 5.40
C CYS A 76 20.20 9.92 5.09
N ASP A 77 20.98 10.90 4.64
CA ASP A 77 20.47 12.17 4.14
C ASP A 77 21.21 12.55 2.85
N GLY A 78 20.65 13.46 2.06
CA GLY A 78 21.21 13.87 0.78
C GLY A 78 20.21 14.63 -0.09
N PRO A 79 20.44 14.71 -1.41
CA PRO A 79 19.56 15.42 -2.34
C PRO A 79 18.10 14.93 -2.33
N TRP A 80 17.88 13.68 -1.90
CA TRP A 80 16.56 13.05 -1.82
C TRP A 80 15.87 13.23 -0.46
N GLY A 81 16.51 13.92 0.49
CA GLY A 81 16.08 14.04 1.90
C GLY A 81 16.37 12.79 2.73
N PRO A 82 15.76 12.64 3.92
CA PRO A 82 15.98 11.50 4.81
C PRO A 82 15.55 10.18 4.18
N HIS A 83 16.41 9.16 4.20
CA HIS A 83 16.13 7.87 3.55
C HIS A 83 16.92 6.71 4.15
N ALA A 84 16.52 5.48 3.82
CA ALA A 84 17.35 4.28 3.93
C ALA A 84 17.89 3.88 2.55
N LYS A 85 18.93 3.05 2.52
CA LYS A 85 19.55 2.56 1.27
C LYS A 85 19.05 1.16 0.96
N LEU A 86 18.44 0.94 -0.20
CA LEU A 86 18.11 -0.38 -0.71
C LEU A 86 19.25 -0.87 -1.62
N LYS A 87 20.02 -1.84 -1.13
CA LYS A 87 21.20 -2.36 -1.82
C LYS A 87 20.82 -3.54 -2.73
N LEU A 88 21.22 -3.45 -3.99
CA LEU A 88 20.89 -4.42 -5.05
C LEU A 88 22.09 -4.81 -5.94
N ASP A 89 23.21 -4.08 -5.87
CA ASP A 89 24.37 -4.27 -6.74
C ASP A 89 24.98 -5.69 -6.66
N HIS A 90 24.84 -6.37 -5.52
CA HIS A 90 25.36 -7.73 -5.33
C HIS A 90 24.59 -8.81 -6.11
N LEU A 91 23.40 -8.50 -6.62
CA LEU A 91 22.63 -9.41 -7.47
C LEU A 91 23.23 -9.53 -8.86
N GLY A 92 24.05 -8.55 -9.27
CA GLY A 92 24.65 -8.49 -10.59
C GLY A 92 23.73 -7.92 -11.66
N LYS A 93 24.34 -7.33 -12.68
CA LYS A 93 23.64 -6.63 -13.76
C LYS A 93 22.63 -7.52 -14.50
N GLU A 94 23.02 -8.75 -14.81
CA GLU A 94 22.18 -9.69 -15.57
C GLU A 94 20.87 -10.01 -14.83
N VAL A 95 20.95 -10.29 -13.51
CA VAL A 95 19.76 -10.57 -12.70
C VAL A 95 18.86 -9.34 -12.61
N LEU A 96 19.45 -8.16 -12.42
CA LEU A 96 18.68 -6.91 -12.34
C LEU A 96 17.97 -6.57 -13.65
N GLU A 97 18.63 -6.74 -14.79
CA GLU A 97 18.05 -6.48 -16.11
C GLU A 97 17.01 -7.53 -16.51
N SER A 98 17.18 -8.79 -16.06
CA SER A 98 16.23 -9.87 -16.35
C SER A 98 14.99 -9.83 -15.44
N ARG A 99 15.18 -9.71 -14.13
CA ARG A 99 14.12 -9.85 -13.11
C ARG A 99 13.51 -8.52 -12.68
N LEU A 100 14.30 -7.45 -12.67
CA LEU A 100 13.90 -6.13 -12.14
C LEU A 100 14.11 -4.97 -13.14
N PRO A 101 13.81 -5.12 -14.46
CA PRO A 101 14.13 -4.09 -15.46
C PRO A 101 13.42 -2.76 -15.18
N GLY A 102 12.15 -2.81 -14.74
CA GLY A 102 11.38 -1.60 -14.45
C GLY A 102 11.99 -0.77 -13.31
N ILE A 103 12.60 -1.40 -12.31
CA ILE A 103 13.21 -0.66 -11.19
C ILE A 103 14.50 0.02 -11.61
N LEU A 104 15.26 -0.56 -12.53
CA LEU A 104 16.44 0.07 -13.10
C LEU A 104 16.07 1.39 -13.79
N GLU A 105 15.01 1.38 -14.60
CA GLU A 105 14.53 2.57 -15.30
C GLU A 105 14.00 3.63 -14.33
N LEU A 106 13.16 3.24 -13.37
CA LEU A 106 12.59 4.16 -12.39
C LEU A 106 13.66 4.80 -11.49
N SER A 107 14.64 4.02 -11.03
CA SER A 107 15.74 4.53 -10.20
C SER A 107 16.60 5.53 -10.97
N ARG A 108 16.96 5.22 -12.22
CA ARG A 108 17.77 6.13 -13.05
C ARG A 108 17.02 7.42 -13.37
N THR A 109 15.73 7.32 -13.65
CA THR A 109 14.89 8.46 -14.03
C THR A 109 14.57 9.36 -12.84
N PHE A 110 14.15 8.80 -11.71
CA PHE A 110 13.60 9.58 -10.59
C PHE A 110 14.56 9.76 -9.41
N ALA A 111 15.52 8.84 -9.22
CA ALA A 111 16.53 8.97 -8.18
C ALA A 111 17.88 9.45 -8.74
N HIS A 112 18.09 9.39 -10.06
CA HIS A 112 19.40 9.58 -10.70
C HIS A 112 20.47 8.63 -10.15
N VAL A 113 20.06 7.42 -9.74
CA VAL A 113 20.91 6.38 -9.18
C VAL A 113 20.82 5.13 -10.04
N ASP A 114 21.97 4.54 -10.38
CA ASP A 114 22.04 3.26 -11.10
C ASP A 114 22.11 2.09 -10.09
N PRO A 115 21.06 1.26 -9.95
CA PRO A 115 21.01 0.20 -8.93
C PRO A 115 22.07 -0.89 -9.06
N VAL A 116 22.69 -0.98 -10.24
CA VAL A 116 23.81 -1.91 -10.52
C VAL A 116 25.09 -1.47 -9.79
N LYS A 117 25.21 -0.18 -9.49
CA LYS A 117 26.43 0.42 -8.91
C LYS A 117 26.20 0.98 -7.51
N GLU A 118 25.03 1.54 -7.27
CA GLU A 118 24.73 2.31 -6.07
C GLU A 118 23.37 1.91 -5.47
N PRO A 119 23.23 1.91 -4.13
CA PRO A 119 21.96 1.62 -3.49
C PRO A 119 20.88 2.67 -3.76
N ILE A 120 19.64 2.23 -3.95
CA ILE A 120 18.50 3.12 -4.21
C ILE A 120 18.08 3.84 -2.91
N PRO A 121 17.91 5.17 -2.90
CA PRO A 121 17.41 5.89 -1.74
C PRO A 121 15.91 5.65 -1.58
N VAL A 122 15.50 5.06 -0.46
CA VAL A 122 14.11 4.67 -0.20
C VAL A 122 13.56 5.21 1.11
N ILE A 123 12.28 5.57 1.10
CA ILE A 123 11.50 5.97 2.28
C ILE A 123 10.10 5.36 2.22
N PRO A 124 9.48 5.00 3.36
CA PRO A 124 8.10 4.53 3.37
C PRO A 124 7.16 5.59 2.78
N THR A 125 6.42 5.19 1.75
CA THR A 125 5.52 6.08 0.99
C THR A 125 4.09 5.55 1.10
N CYS A 126 3.12 6.44 1.27
CA CYS A 126 1.71 6.03 1.30
C CYS A 126 1.33 5.37 -0.04
N HIS A 127 0.72 4.19 -0.01
CA HIS A 127 0.49 3.42 -1.23
C HIS A 127 -0.93 2.92 -1.42
N TYR A 128 -1.63 2.58 -0.33
CA TYR A 128 -2.98 2.02 -0.43
C TYR A 128 -3.80 2.41 0.78
N MET A 129 -5.08 2.71 0.60
CA MET A 129 -6.00 2.99 1.69
C MET A 129 -6.80 1.73 2.06
N MET A 130 -6.52 1.14 3.22
CA MET A 130 -7.34 0.03 3.76
C MET A 130 -8.63 0.55 4.41
N GLY A 131 -8.64 1.81 4.84
CA GLY A 131 -9.86 2.50 5.25
C GLY A 131 -10.77 2.78 4.05
N GLY A 132 -12.04 3.07 4.32
CA GLY A 132 -13.00 3.34 3.26
C GLY A 132 -14.42 3.36 3.79
N ILE A 133 -15.39 3.41 2.89
CA ILE A 133 -16.81 3.31 3.22
C ILE A 133 -17.07 1.88 3.69
N PRO A 134 -17.56 1.64 4.92
CA PRO A 134 -17.85 0.30 5.41
C PRO A 134 -18.95 -0.32 4.56
N THR A 135 -18.73 -1.56 4.11
CA THR A 135 -19.64 -2.23 3.17
C THR A 135 -19.87 -3.68 3.53
N LYS A 136 -21.08 -4.19 3.28
CA LYS A 136 -21.32 -5.64 3.22
C LYS A 136 -20.60 -6.26 2.02
N VAL A 137 -20.45 -7.58 2.01
CA VAL A 137 -19.95 -8.36 0.85
C VAL A 137 -20.73 -8.06 -0.44
N THR A 138 -21.98 -7.61 -0.32
CA THR A 138 -22.84 -7.18 -1.43
C THR A 138 -22.50 -5.79 -2.00
N GLY A 139 -21.54 -5.07 -1.41
CA GLY A 139 -21.14 -3.70 -1.78
C GLY A 139 -22.03 -2.61 -1.19
N GLN A 140 -23.04 -2.95 -0.38
CA GLN A 140 -23.95 -1.99 0.23
C GLN A 140 -23.25 -1.22 1.34
N ALA A 141 -23.28 0.11 1.28
CA ALA A 141 -22.69 0.96 2.31
C ALA A 141 -23.44 0.84 3.64
N LEU A 142 -22.68 0.89 4.73
CA LEU A 142 -23.16 0.80 6.10
C LEU A 142 -22.98 2.14 6.82
N THR A 143 -23.89 2.41 7.75
CA THR A 143 -23.79 3.44 8.78
C THR A 143 -24.19 2.83 10.11
N VAL A 144 -23.98 3.55 11.21
CA VAL A 144 -24.49 3.16 12.53
C VAL A 144 -25.74 3.95 12.89
N ASN A 145 -26.70 3.32 13.56
CA ASN A 145 -27.84 4.01 14.16
C ASN A 145 -27.48 4.59 15.55
N GLU A 146 -28.43 5.23 16.22
CA GLU A 146 -28.25 5.80 17.57
C GLU A 146 -27.88 4.74 18.64
N LYS A 147 -28.19 3.47 18.39
CA LYS A 147 -27.85 2.33 19.25
C LYS A 147 -26.49 1.69 18.92
N GLY A 148 -25.80 2.19 17.90
CA GLY A 148 -24.51 1.65 17.44
C GLY A 148 -24.62 0.40 16.57
N GLU A 149 -25.79 0.07 16.04
CA GLU A 149 -26.01 -1.09 15.17
C GLU A 149 -25.83 -0.72 13.70
N ASP A 150 -25.32 -1.68 12.91
CA ASP A 150 -25.08 -1.50 11.48
C ASP A 150 -26.40 -1.43 10.68
N VAL A 151 -26.60 -0.32 9.97
CA VAL A 151 -27.75 -0.07 9.10
C VAL A 151 -27.27 0.23 7.68
N VAL A 152 -27.95 -0.35 6.68
CA VAL A 152 -27.64 -0.10 5.27
C VAL A 152 -28.07 1.30 4.88
N VAL A 153 -27.19 2.05 4.22
CA VAL A 153 -27.52 3.34 3.60
C VAL A 153 -28.26 3.07 2.28
N PRO A 154 -29.56 3.41 2.16
CA PRO A 154 -30.32 3.08 0.96
C PRO A 154 -29.79 3.83 -0.27
N GLY A 155 -29.44 3.09 -1.31
CA GLY A 155 -28.99 3.65 -2.60
C GLY A 155 -27.49 3.94 -2.70
N LEU A 156 -26.73 3.74 -1.62
CA LEU A 156 -25.27 3.93 -1.62
C LEU A 156 -24.55 2.58 -1.66
N PHE A 157 -23.59 2.48 -2.58
CA PHE A 157 -22.73 1.31 -2.75
C PHE A 157 -21.28 1.77 -2.89
N ALA A 158 -20.34 0.97 -2.40
CA ALA A 158 -18.92 1.19 -2.61
C ALA A 158 -18.24 -0.14 -2.98
N VAL A 159 -17.28 -0.08 -3.90
CA VAL A 159 -16.49 -1.23 -4.38
C VAL A 159 -15.05 -0.79 -4.66
N GLY A 160 -14.09 -1.70 -4.54
CA GLY A 160 -12.67 -1.40 -4.76
C GLY A 160 -12.00 -0.76 -3.54
N GLU A 161 -10.93 0.00 -3.75
CA GLU A 161 -10.11 0.61 -2.66
C GLU A 161 -10.89 1.63 -1.81
N ILE A 162 -11.96 2.22 -2.35
CA ILE A 162 -12.83 3.12 -1.58
C ILE A 162 -13.73 2.36 -0.59
N ALA A 163 -13.84 1.04 -0.70
CA ALA A 163 -14.71 0.21 0.12
C ALA A 163 -13.93 -0.52 1.22
N CYS A 164 -14.53 -0.55 2.42
CA CYS A 164 -14.06 -1.33 3.54
C CYS A 164 -15.06 -2.46 3.83
N VAL A 165 -14.95 -3.54 3.03
CA VAL A 165 -15.49 -4.87 3.44
C VAL A 165 -14.60 -5.46 4.56
N SER A 166 -13.37 -4.95 4.67
CA SER A 166 -12.30 -5.35 5.59
C SER A 166 -11.65 -6.72 5.32
N VAL A 167 -11.59 -7.17 4.06
CA VAL A 167 -10.73 -8.31 3.67
C VAL A 167 -9.24 -8.03 3.79
N HIS A 168 -8.85 -6.77 3.98
CA HIS A 168 -7.46 -6.33 4.14
C HIS A 168 -7.07 -6.05 5.60
N GLY A 169 -8.03 -6.05 6.53
CA GLY A 169 -7.80 -5.74 7.95
C GLY A 169 -6.96 -4.47 8.14
N ALA A 170 -5.99 -4.52 9.06
CA ALA A 170 -5.08 -3.41 9.35
C ALA A 170 -3.81 -3.40 8.46
N ASN A 171 -3.55 -4.46 7.67
CA ASN A 171 -2.35 -4.54 6.84
C ASN A 171 -2.60 -5.40 5.60
N ARG A 172 -2.47 -4.80 4.42
CA ARG A 172 -2.65 -5.50 3.14
C ARG A 172 -1.39 -6.29 2.77
N LEU A 173 -1.56 -7.58 2.45
CA LEU A 173 -0.49 -8.41 1.88
C LEU A 173 -0.23 -8.05 0.40
N GLY A 174 1.04 -8.15 -0.02
CA GLY A 174 1.43 -7.99 -1.43
C GLY A 174 0.69 -8.99 -2.33
N GLY A 175 0.21 -8.55 -3.50
CA GLY A 175 -0.54 -9.40 -4.43
C GLY A 175 -2.06 -9.54 -4.18
N ASN A 176 -2.58 -9.17 -3.00
CA ASN A 176 -4.02 -9.31 -2.68
C ASN A 176 -4.97 -8.32 -3.38
N PHE A 177 -4.52 -7.61 -4.41
CA PHE A 177 -5.43 -6.84 -5.28
C PHE A 177 -6.49 -7.76 -5.92
N SER A 178 -6.13 -9.02 -6.18
CA SER A 178 -6.95 -10.01 -6.88
C SER A 178 -8.10 -10.61 -6.05
N ALA A 179 -8.12 -10.43 -4.72
CA ALA A 179 -9.21 -10.95 -3.87
C ALA A 179 -10.48 -10.07 -3.94
N ALA A 180 -10.33 -8.82 -4.39
CA ALA A 180 -11.40 -8.01 -4.98
C ALA A 180 -11.36 -8.08 -6.52
N GLY A 181 -10.92 -9.21 -7.07
CA GLY A 181 -10.77 -9.42 -8.50
C GLY A 181 -12.10 -9.34 -9.25
N PRO A 182 -12.08 -9.62 -10.57
CA PRO A 182 -13.25 -9.49 -11.44
C PRO A 182 -14.54 -10.05 -10.83
N GLY A 183 -14.47 -11.17 -10.10
CA GLY A 183 -15.60 -11.82 -9.43
C GLY A 183 -16.24 -11.04 -8.27
N GLY A 184 -15.47 -10.30 -7.46
CA GLY A 184 -16.01 -9.46 -6.37
C GLY A 184 -16.66 -8.18 -6.90
N ILE A 185 -16.04 -7.58 -7.91
CA ILE A 185 -16.59 -6.44 -8.65
C ILE A 185 -17.82 -6.88 -9.45
N TRP A 186 -17.82 -8.08 -10.04
CA TRP A 186 -18.97 -8.63 -10.77
C TRP A 186 -20.14 -8.98 -9.85
N SER A 187 -19.88 -9.58 -8.68
CA SER A 187 -20.94 -9.97 -7.75
C SER A 187 -21.61 -8.74 -7.13
N CYS A 188 -20.83 -7.71 -6.78
CA CYS A 188 -21.33 -6.41 -6.36
C CYS A 188 -22.03 -5.68 -7.51
N GLY A 189 -21.46 -5.68 -8.71
CA GLY A 189 -22.04 -5.06 -9.91
C GLY A 189 -23.38 -5.68 -10.30
N ARG A 190 -23.51 -7.01 -10.27
CA ARG A 190 -24.78 -7.73 -10.48
C ARG A 190 -25.77 -7.47 -9.36
N SER A 191 -25.34 -7.43 -8.10
CA SER A 191 -26.22 -7.19 -6.95
C SER A 191 -26.71 -5.74 -6.89
N ALA A 192 -25.83 -4.78 -7.15
CA ALA A 192 -26.15 -3.36 -7.28
C ALA A 192 -27.05 -3.14 -8.48
N SER A 193 -26.69 -3.67 -9.66
CA SER A 193 -27.53 -3.57 -10.88
C SER A 193 -28.92 -4.18 -10.65
N ALA A 194 -29.03 -5.41 -10.14
CA ALA A 194 -30.32 -6.05 -9.91
C ALA A 194 -31.19 -5.31 -8.86
N ARG A 195 -30.60 -4.70 -7.83
CA ARG A 195 -31.35 -3.97 -6.79
C ARG A 195 -31.65 -2.53 -7.17
N VAL A 196 -30.75 -1.89 -7.90
CA VAL A 196 -31.03 -0.62 -8.59
C VAL A 196 -32.18 -0.88 -9.55
N TYR A 197 -32.14 -1.88 -10.42
CA TYR A 197 -33.21 -2.19 -11.38
C TYR A 197 -34.55 -2.52 -10.70
N ARG A 198 -34.55 -3.23 -9.56
CA ARG A 198 -35.78 -3.47 -8.78
C ARG A 198 -36.33 -2.23 -8.08
N ARG A 199 -35.52 -1.23 -7.77
CA ARG A 199 -35.95 0.05 -7.16
C ARG A 199 -36.15 1.18 -8.18
N ALA A 200 -35.53 1.06 -9.35
CA ALA A 200 -35.41 2.11 -10.34
C ALA A 200 -36.25 1.81 -11.56
N GLY A 201 -37.51 2.25 -11.51
CA GLY A 201 -38.11 2.92 -12.66
C GLY A 201 -37.49 4.30 -12.94
N ARG A 202 -36.36 4.69 -12.31
CA ARG A 202 -35.66 5.98 -12.50
C ARG A 202 -34.14 5.86 -12.36
N THR A 203 -33.45 6.28 -13.42
CA THR A 203 -32.00 6.53 -13.61
C THR A 203 -31.10 6.53 -12.37
N ALA A 204 -30.19 5.55 -12.27
CA ALA A 204 -29.03 5.64 -11.39
C ALA A 204 -27.93 6.49 -12.03
N ARG A 205 -27.47 7.56 -11.37
CA ARG A 205 -26.24 8.27 -11.76
C ARG A 205 -25.06 7.63 -11.05
N CYS A 206 -24.19 7.02 -11.83
CA CYS A 206 -22.84 6.66 -11.40
C CYS A 206 -22.02 7.97 -11.29
N GLN A 207 -21.71 8.40 -10.08
CA GLN A 207 -20.68 9.43 -9.89
C GLN A 207 -19.32 8.72 -9.94
N ARG A 208 -18.55 8.98 -11.01
CA ARG A 208 -17.12 8.68 -11.02
C ARG A 208 -16.45 9.73 -10.14
N VAL A 209 -15.71 9.28 -9.14
CA VAL A 209 -14.71 10.10 -8.44
C VAL A 209 -13.41 9.99 -9.21
#